data_AF-A0A938YWN3-F1
#
_entry.id   AF-A0A938YWN3-F1
#
_cell.length_a   1.000
_cell.length_b   1.000
_cell.length_c   1.000
_cell.angle_alpha   90.00
_cell.angle_beta   90.00
_cell.angle_gamma   90.00
#
_symmetry.space_group_name_H-M   'P 1'
#
loop_
_entity.id
_entity.type
_entity.pdbx_description
1 polymer ?
#
loop_
_entity_poly.entity_id
_entity_poly.type
_entity_poly.pdbx_seq_one_letter_code
_entity_poly.pdbx_strand_id
1 'polypeptide(L)'
;MAREIVSSFVQLQRMLPKGFEGGFDSTRLVASKHYLSKGGVLHVSALQNEWPRLLYPTRAHLKKKVEELDFLKAQYATRLSDWKKKFNEAKSYHTVQNIKKLKEPLFWQHMAKCAVDKDYRADSDKVKLPVSLVADRRWKPMIKVFLNDLDYRKQLVQTVEESIVYKESKKVAQYADLLQNFRMEQSNRKIDELERKIADLDADITAMHELSKWASF
;
A
#
# COMPACT_ATOMS: atom_id res chain seq x y z
N MET A 1 -42.98 -15.03 24.77
CA MET A 1 -41.89 -14.25 24.14
C MET A 1 -41.79 -14.70 22.70
N ALA A 2 -41.86 -13.78 21.74
CA ALA A 2 -41.64 -14.11 20.33
C ALA A 2 -40.13 -14.21 20.07
N ARG A 3 -39.71 -15.31 19.43
CA ARG A 3 -38.35 -15.55 18.99
C ARG A 3 -38.33 -15.43 17.48
N GLU A 4 -37.53 -14.52 16.95
CA GLU A 4 -37.46 -14.28 15.51
C GLU A 4 -36.02 -14.27 15.01
N ILE A 5 -35.84 -14.79 13.80
CA ILE A 5 -34.60 -14.72 13.05
C ILE A 5 -34.65 -13.46 12.19
N VAL A 6 -33.65 -12.61 12.36
CA VAL A 6 -33.49 -11.32 11.70
C VAL A 6 -32.29 -11.40 10.78
N SER A 7 -32.54 -11.28 9.47
CA SER A 7 -31.52 -11.33 8.43
C SER A 7 -31.33 -9.99 7.72
N SER A 8 -32.08 -8.95 8.12
CA SER A 8 -31.96 -7.60 7.56
C SER A 8 -32.20 -6.53 8.62
N PHE A 9 -31.55 -5.38 8.47
CA PHE A 9 -31.69 -4.28 9.43
C PHE A 9 -33.12 -3.72 9.46
N VAL A 10 -33.82 -3.76 8.32
CA VAL A 10 -35.23 -3.32 8.23
C VAL A 10 -36.14 -4.22 9.09
N GLN A 11 -35.91 -5.53 9.11
CA GLN A 11 -36.63 -6.44 10.01
C GLN A 11 -36.31 -6.12 11.48
N LEU A 12 -35.04 -5.87 11.81
CA LEU A 12 -34.65 -5.49 13.18
C LEU A 12 -35.39 -4.24 13.65
N GLN A 13 -35.42 -3.19 12.81
CA GLN A 13 -36.07 -1.92 13.15
C GLN A 13 -37.56 -2.07 13.46
N ARG A 14 -38.26 -2.97 12.76
CA ARG A 14 -39.70 -3.23 13.01
C ARG A 14 -39.96 -3.88 14.36
N MET A 15 -38.96 -4.57 14.93
CA MET A 15 -39.05 -5.22 16.24
C MET A 15 -38.69 -4.29 17.40
N LEU A 16 -38.10 -3.12 17.13
CA LEU A 16 -37.66 -2.19 18.17
C LEU A 16 -38.85 -1.35 18.70
N PRO A 17 -38.91 -1.07 20.01
CA PRO A 17 -39.94 -0.19 20.57
C PRO A 17 -39.84 1.24 20.00
N LYS A 18 -40.98 1.92 19.83
CA LYS A 18 -41.13 3.25 19.19
C LYS A 18 -40.44 4.45 19.92
N GLY A 19 -39.48 4.21 20.82
CA GLY A 19 -38.75 5.22 21.59
C GLY A 19 -37.23 5.12 21.52
N PHE A 20 -36.67 4.17 20.76
CA PHE A 20 -35.22 3.93 20.69
C PHE A 20 -34.47 4.81 19.67
N GLU A 21 -35.12 5.81 19.08
CA GLU A 21 -34.51 6.66 18.03
C GLU A 21 -33.46 7.67 18.56
N GLY A 22 -33.23 7.79 19.88
CA GLY A 22 -32.69 9.06 20.41
C GLY A 22 -31.55 9.11 21.44
N GLY A 23 -30.90 8.05 21.94
CA GLY A 23 -29.86 8.34 22.95
C GLY A 23 -28.87 7.30 23.46
N PHE A 24 -29.25 6.03 23.67
CA PHE A 24 -28.37 5.07 24.37
C PHE A 24 -27.98 3.82 23.55
N ASP A 25 -28.63 3.55 22.40
CA ASP A 25 -28.40 2.35 21.56
C ASP A 25 -27.81 2.66 20.17
N SER A 26 -27.22 3.84 19.97
CA SER A 26 -26.61 4.18 18.67
C SER A 26 -25.50 3.19 18.29
N THR A 27 -24.66 2.77 19.25
CA THR A 27 -23.57 1.82 18.96
C THR A 27 -24.09 0.43 18.64
N ARG A 28 -25.11 -0.07 19.36
CA ARG A 28 -25.74 -1.37 19.08
C ARG A 28 -26.46 -1.38 17.75
N LEU A 29 -27.16 -0.29 17.39
CA LEU A 29 -27.80 -0.12 16.09
C LEU A 29 -26.77 -0.09 14.96
N VAL A 30 -25.69 0.67 15.12
CA VAL A 30 -24.60 0.75 14.14
C VAL A 30 -23.95 -0.62 13.97
N ALA A 31 -23.62 -1.31 15.07
CA ALA A 31 -23.04 -2.64 15.05
C ALA A 31 -23.96 -3.68 14.39
N SER A 32 -25.25 -3.67 14.71
CA SER A 32 -26.24 -4.58 14.11
C SER A 32 -26.42 -4.31 12.63
N LYS A 33 -26.50 -3.04 12.23
CA LYS A 33 -26.58 -2.63 10.82
C LYS A 33 -25.35 -3.11 10.06
N HIS A 34 -24.15 -2.90 10.61
CA HIS A 34 -22.89 -3.34 10.02
C HIS A 34 -22.83 -4.85 9.88
N TYR A 35 -23.12 -5.60 10.94
CA TYR A 35 -23.13 -7.06 10.95
C TYR A 35 -24.12 -7.66 9.94
N LEU A 36 -25.35 -7.15 9.90
CA LEU A 36 -26.38 -7.59 8.95
C LEU A 36 -26.02 -7.23 7.50
N SER A 37 -25.35 -6.10 7.26
CA SER A 37 -24.89 -5.72 5.92
C SER A 37 -23.86 -6.68 5.32
N LYS A 38 -23.13 -7.41 6.19
CA LYS A 38 -22.16 -8.45 5.82
C LYS A 38 -22.80 -9.84 5.71
N GLY A 39 -24.12 -9.93 5.75
CA GLY A 39 -24.86 -11.19 5.71
C GLY A 39 -24.94 -11.94 7.04
N GLY A 40 -24.63 -11.26 8.15
CA GLY A 40 -24.86 -11.81 9.49
C GLY A 40 -26.33 -12.09 9.76
N VAL A 41 -26.61 -12.99 10.72
CA VAL A 41 -27.97 -13.34 11.13
C VAL A 41 -28.08 -13.21 12.65
N LEU A 42 -29.13 -12.53 13.10
CA LEU A 42 -29.44 -12.36 14.51
C LEU A 42 -30.65 -13.21 14.88
N HIS A 43 -30.59 -13.94 15.99
CA HIS A 43 -31.77 -14.53 16.61
C HIS A 43 -32.06 -13.74 17.88
N VAL A 44 -33.23 -13.13 17.94
CA VAL A 44 -33.59 -12.24 19.04
C VAL A 44 -34.88 -12.69 19.73
N SER A 45 -34.97 -12.45 21.04
CA SER A 45 -36.18 -12.62 21.83
C SER A 45 -36.71 -11.25 22.22
N ALA A 46 -37.88 -10.89 21.68
CA ALA A 46 -38.52 -9.62 22.01
C ALA A 46 -39.20 -9.69 23.39
N LEU A 47 -38.94 -8.67 24.22
CA LEU A 47 -39.61 -8.37 25.49
C LEU A 47 -40.43 -7.09 25.29
N GLN A 48 -41.62 -7.00 25.91
CA GLN A 48 -42.44 -5.79 25.80
C GLN A 48 -41.70 -4.61 26.42
N ASN A 49 -41.55 -3.52 25.66
CA ASN A 49 -40.91 -2.26 26.07
C ASN A 49 -39.41 -2.32 26.40
N GLU A 50 -38.71 -3.42 26.10
CA GLU A 50 -37.27 -3.56 26.34
C GLU A 50 -36.50 -3.82 25.05
N TRP A 51 -35.18 -3.59 25.08
CA TRP A 51 -34.29 -3.95 23.99
C TRP A 51 -34.32 -5.47 23.78
N PRO A 52 -34.47 -5.98 22.54
CA PRO A 52 -34.57 -7.41 22.29
C PRO A 52 -33.34 -8.14 22.81
N ARG A 53 -33.50 -9.32 23.40
CA ARG A 53 -32.38 -10.12 23.90
C ARG A 53 -31.74 -10.93 22.76
N LEU A 54 -30.42 -10.80 22.57
CA LEU A 54 -29.70 -11.54 21.52
C LEU A 54 -29.41 -12.99 21.96
N LEU A 55 -30.02 -13.95 21.26
CA LEU A 55 -29.85 -15.39 21.46
C LEU A 55 -28.77 -15.97 20.54
N TYR A 56 -28.63 -15.45 19.33
CA TYR A 56 -27.58 -15.81 18.38
C TYR A 56 -27.16 -14.57 17.57
N PRO A 57 -25.88 -14.37 17.26
CA PRO A 57 -24.74 -15.21 17.64
C PRO A 57 -24.45 -15.19 19.14
N THR A 58 -23.97 -16.32 19.67
CA THR A 58 -23.59 -16.43 21.08
C THR A 58 -22.30 -15.67 21.35
N ARG A 59 -22.06 -15.30 22.62
CA ARG A 59 -20.83 -14.61 23.02
C ARG A 59 -19.57 -15.38 22.65
N ALA A 60 -19.59 -16.71 22.81
CA ALA A 60 -18.48 -17.59 22.42
C ALA A 60 -18.24 -17.58 20.90
N HIS A 61 -19.30 -17.59 20.09
CA HIS A 61 -19.19 -17.51 18.64
C HIS A 61 -18.59 -16.17 18.20
N LEU A 62 -19.08 -15.07 18.76
CA LEU A 62 -18.56 -13.73 18.49
C LEU A 62 -17.09 -13.60 18.88
N LYS A 63 -16.70 -14.13 20.05
CA LYS A 63 -15.30 -14.11 20.50
C LYS A 63 -14.37 -14.86 19.54
N LYS A 64 -14.75 -16.07 19.11
CA LYS A 64 -13.99 -16.83 18.11
C LYS A 64 -13.85 -16.06 16.80
N LYS A 65 -14.92 -15.39 16.35
CA LYS A 65 -14.88 -14.55 15.15
C LYS A 65 -13.96 -13.36 15.30
N VAL A 66 -13.95 -12.70 16.45
CA VAL A 66 -12.99 -11.61 16.75
C VAL A 66 -11.56 -12.13 16.67
N GLU A 67 -11.25 -13.28 17.28
CA GLU A 67 -9.91 -13.89 17.22
C GLU A 67 -9.48 -14.21 15.77
N GLU A 68 -10.39 -14.73 14.94
CA GLU A 68 -10.14 -14.97 13.50
C GLU A 68 -9.85 -13.66 12.74
N LEU A 69 -10.63 -12.60 13.01
CA LEU A 69 -10.47 -11.29 12.38
C LEU A 69 -9.17 -10.59 12.83
N ASP A 70 -8.82 -10.67 14.11
CA ASP A 70 -7.56 -10.13 14.65
C ASP A 70 -6.35 -10.82 14.04
N PHE A 71 -6.41 -12.14 13.88
CA PHE A 71 -5.36 -12.89 13.20
C PHE A 71 -5.20 -12.43 11.74
N LEU A 72 -6.30 -12.27 11.00
CA LEU A 72 -6.27 -11.79 9.62
C LEU A 72 -5.75 -10.34 9.52
N LYS A 73 -6.18 -9.48 10.45
CA LYS A 73 -5.71 -8.09 10.56
C LYS A 73 -4.20 -8.05 10.78
N ALA A 74 -3.66 -8.89 11.66
CA ALA A 74 -2.22 -8.98 11.89
C ALA A 74 -1.46 -9.39 10.61
N GLN A 75 -1.99 -10.35 9.83
CA GLN A 75 -1.38 -10.72 8.55
C GLN A 75 -1.37 -9.55 7.54
N TYR A 76 -2.47 -8.80 7.44
CA TYR A 76 -2.52 -7.63 6.56
C TYR A 76 -1.64 -6.49 7.04
N ALA A 77 -1.50 -6.27 8.35
CA ALA A 77 -0.60 -5.27 8.91
C ALA A 77 0.87 -5.57 8.60
N THR A 78 1.29 -6.84 8.69
CA THR A 78 2.64 -7.26 8.27
C THR A 78 2.88 -6.98 6.79
N ARG A 79 1.93 -7.36 5.92
CA ARG A 79 2.02 -7.07 4.47
C ARG A 79 2.06 -5.57 4.19
N LEU A 80 1.29 -4.77 4.93
CA LEU A 80 1.26 -3.32 4.80
C LEU A 80 2.63 -2.72 5.13
N SER A 81 3.26 -3.18 6.21
CA SER A 81 4.61 -2.78 6.61
C SER A 81 5.64 -3.09 5.51
N ASP A 82 5.59 -4.29 4.93
CA ASP A 82 6.47 -4.68 3.83
C ASP A 82 6.30 -3.78 2.60
N TRP A 83 5.06 -3.44 2.24
CA TRP A 83 4.78 -2.54 1.13
C TRP A 83 5.21 -1.10 1.41
N LYS A 84 5.02 -0.60 2.64
CA LYS A 84 5.53 0.72 3.05
C LYS A 84 7.05 0.76 2.99
N LYS A 85 7.74 -0.33 3.38
CA LYS A 85 9.18 -0.46 3.22
C LYS A 85 9.61 -0.40 1.76
N LYS A 86 8.97 -1.17 0.86
CA LYS A 86 9.25 -1.14 -0.58
C LYS A 86 9.01 0.24 -1.20
N PHE A 87 7.94 0.92 -0.80
CA PHE A 87 7.65 2.29 -1.23
C PHE A 87 8.76 3.24 -0.79
N ASN A 88 9.19 3.18 0.47
CA ASN A 88 10.25 4.02 1.01
C ASN A 88 11.61 3.73 0.36
N GLU A 89 11.92 2.47 0.06
CA GLU A 89 13.11 2.07 -0.70
C GLU A 89 13.10 2.67 -2.11
N ALA A 90 11.96 2.61 -2.82
CA ALA A 90 11.81 3.22 -4.14
C ALA A 90 11.93 4.76 -4.08
N LYS A 91 11.26 5.39 -3.10
CA LYS A 91 11.28 6.85 -2.89
C LYS A 91 12.67 7.37 -2.56
N SER A 92 13.41 6.65 -1.71
CA SER A 92 14.76 7.03 -1.28
C SER A 92 15.86 6.56 -2.23
N TYR A 93 15.53 5.81 -3.29
CA TYR A 93 16.50 5.18 -4.20
C TYR A 93 17.53 6.18 -4.73
N HIS A 94 17.09 7.31 -5.32
CA HIS A 94 18.02 8.30 -5.88
C HIS A 94 18.88 8.96 -4.81
N THR A 95 18.32 9.25 -3.64
CA THR A 95 19.07 9.84 -2.52
C THR A 95 20.16 8.89 -2.03
N VAL A 96 19.81 7.62 -1.82
CA VAL A 96 20.76 6.59 -1.38
C VAL A 96 21.86 6.38 -2.43
N GLN A 97 21.50 6.30 -3.71
CA GLN A 97 22.50 6.15 -4.78
C GLN A 97 23.38 7.40 -4.93
N ASN A 98 22.82 8.60 -4.75
CA ASN A 98 23.56 9.84 -4.74
C ASN A 98 24.59 9.95 -3.60
N ILE A 99 24.34 9.29 -2.48
CA ILE A 99 25.33 9.19 -1.40
C ILE A 99 26.36 8.11 -1.74
N LYS A 100 25.91 6.94 -2.20
CA LYS A 100 26.79 5.81 -2.51
C LYS A 100 27.78 6.13 -3.63
N LYS A 101 27.38 6.90 -4.65
CA LYS A 101 28.26 7.28 -5.77
C LYS A 101 29.55 7.97 -5.31
N LEU A 102 29.51 8.72 -4.20
CA LEU A 102 30.68 9.44 -3.70
C LEU A 102 31.80 8.51 -3.24
N LYS A 103 31.46 7.27 -2.87
CA LYS A 103 32.41 6.22 -2.48
C LYS A 103 32.93 5.41 -3.67
N GLU A 104 32.37 5.62 -4.87
CA GLU A 104 32.74 4.85 -6.06
C GLU A 104 33.90 5.51 -6.81
N PRO A 105 35.05 4.84 -7.02
CA PRO A 105 36.17 5.42 -7.76
C PRO A 105 35.81 5.83 -9.19
N LEU A 106 34.90 5.07 -9.83
CA LEU A 106 34.41 5.36 -11.19
C LEU A 106 33.71 6.73 -11.28
N PHE A 107 33.06 7.17 -10.20
CA PHE A 107 32.45 8.49 -10.12
C PHE A 107 33.51 9.58 -10.31
N TRP A 108 34.60 9.50 -9.53
CA TRP A 108 35.67 10.47 -9.57
C TRP A 108 36.47 10.41 -10.87
N GLN A 109 36.65 9.22 -11.44
CA GLN A 109 37.24 9.08 -12.78
C GLN A 109 36.40 9.78 -13.85
N HIS A 110 35.08 9.64 -13.79
CA HIS A 110 34.18 10.37 -14.67
C HIS A 110 34.32 11.88 -14.50
N MET A 111 34.29 12.38 -13.27
CA MET A 111 34.44 13.81 -13.00
C MET A 111 35.79 14.36 -13.49
N ALA A 112 36.87 13.61 -13.28
CA ALA A 112 38.21 13.96 -13.75
C ALA A 112 38.28 14.00 -15.29
N LYS A 113 37.72 12.99 -15.98
CA LYS A 113 37.65 12.99 -17.45
C LYS A 113 36.81 14.15 -17.98
N CYS A 114 35.66 14.43 -17.38
CA CYS A 114 34.87 15.61 -17.73
C CYS A 114 35.67 16.91 -17.55
N ALA A 115 36.53 17.02 -16.55
CA ALA A 115 37.35 18.21 -16.34
C ALA A 115 38.46 18.39 -17.38
N VAL A 116 39.13 17.29 -17.76
CA VAL A 116 40.35 17.31 -18.58
C VAL A 116 40.09 17.15 -20.08
N ASP A 117 39.11 16.32 -20.46
CA ASP A 117 38.84 15.94 -21.84
C ASP A 117 37.56 16.64 -22.35
N LYS A 118 37.71 17.59 -23.27
CA LYS A 118 36.61 18.36 -23.86
C LYS A 118 35.69 17.49 -24.72
N ASP A 119 36.25 16.55 -25.46
CA ASP A 119 35.49 15.66 -26.34
C ASP A 119 34.65 14.70 -25.50
N TYR A 120 35.27 14.14 -24.46
CA TYR A 120 34.56 13.31 -23.48
C TYR A 120 33.42 14.07 -22.80
N ARG A 121 33.65 15.34 -22.40
CA ARG A 121 32.61 16.18 -21.79
C ARG A 121 31.42 16.36 -22.75
N ALA A 122 31.69 16.70 -24.01
CA ALA A 122 30.65 16.86 -25.02
C ALA A 122 29.85 15.56 -25.24
N ASP A 123 30.53 14.42 -25.35
CA ASP A 123 29.90 13.11 -25.49
C ASP A 123 29.04 12.76 -24.26
N SER A 124 29.55 13.01 -23.06
CA SER A 124 28.83 12.80 -21.80
C SER A 124 27.59 13.69 -21.68
N ASP A 125 27.69 14.96 -22.06
CA ASP A 125 26.57 15.91 -22.00
C ASP A 125 25.45 15.55 -23.00
N LYS A 126 25.82 15.01 -24.16
CA LYS A 126 24.86 14.50 -25.16
C LYS A 126 24.08 13.28 -24.66
N VAL A 127 24.79 12.32 -24.06
CA VAL A 127 24.21 11.05 -23.58
C VAL A 127 23.48 11.23 -22.23
N LYS A 128 23.86 12.25 -21.46
CA LYS A 128 23.39 12.51 -20.09
C LYS A 128 23.49 11.24 -19.23
N LEU A 129 24.71 10.70 -19.10
CA LEU A 129 24.91 9.45 -18.38
C LEU A 129 24.35 9.50 -16.95
N PRO A 130 23.75 8.40 -16.46
CA PRO A 130 23.28 8.26 -15.08
C PRO A 130 24.44 8.09 -14.09
N VAL A 131 25.38 9.02 -14.06
CA VAL A 131 26.55 8.98 -13.17
C VAL A 131 26.12 9.01 -11.69
N SER A 132 24.94 9.58 -11.41
CA SER A 132 24.28 9.50 -10.10
C SER A 132 23.98 8.06 -9.64
N LEU A 133 23.90 7.11 -10.56
CA LEU A 133 23.57 5.71 -10.32
C LEU A 133 24.78 4.78 -10.48
N VAL A 134 26.01 5.30 -10.50
CA VAL A 134 27.23 4.49 -10.66
C VAL A 134 27.45 3.43 -9.56
N ALA A 135 26.83 3.63 -8.39
CA ALA A 135 26.83 2.65 -7.31
C ALA A 135 25.79 1.52 -7.51
N ASP A 136 24.88 1.65 -8.46
CA ASP A 136 23.95 0.59 -8.82
C ASP A 136 24.64 -0.44 -9.73
N ARG A 137 24.52 -1.73 -9.37
CA ARG A 137 25.07 -2.86 -10.12
C ARG A 137 24.61 -2.90 -11.58
N ARG A 138 23.42 -2.36 -11.89
CA ARG A 138 22.87 -2.34 -13.25
C ARG A 138 23.54 -1.29 -14.13
N TRP A 139 23.84 -0.12 -13.57
CA TRP A 139 24.36 1.03 -14.32
C TRP A 139 25.89 1.12 -14.32
N LYS A 140 26.54 0.56 -13.29
CA LYS A 140 28.00 0.56 -13.12
C LYS A 140 28.77 0.01 -14.34
N PRO A 141 28.39 -1.12 -14.98
CA PRO A 141 29.11 -1.64 -16.13
C PRO A 141 29.06 -0.68 -17.32
N MET A 142 27.88 -0.12 -17.62
CA MET A 142 27.70 0.83 -18.71
C MET A 142 28.59 2.08 -18.53
N ILE A 143 28.62 2.63 -17.31
CA ILE A 143 29.47 3.79 -16.99
C ILE A 143 30.95 3.43 -17.11
N LYS A 144 31.34 2.23 -16.67
CA LYS A 144 32.72 1.74 -16.79
C LYS A 144 33.15 1.59 -18.25
N VAL A 145 32.30 1.04 -19.12
CA VAL A 145 32.62 0.88 -20.55
C VAL A 145 32.68 2.26 -21.21
N PHE A 146 31.71 3.14 -20.95
CA PHE A 146 31.72 4.52 -21.47
C PHE A 146 32.99 5.30 -21.09
N LEU A 147 33.52 5.07 -19.88
CA LEU A 147 34.76 5.68 -19.44
C LEU A 147 35.99 5.16 -20.18
N ASN A 148 36.05 3.86 -20.47
CA ASN A 148 37.28 3.21 -20.92
C ASN A 148 37.35 2.98 -22.43
N ASP A 149 36.19 2.95 -23.10
CA ASP A 149 36.07 2.58 -24.51
C ASP A 149 35.51 3.74 -25.35
N LEU A 150 36.34 4.24 -26.27
CA LEU A 150 36.01 5.38 -27.14
C LEU A 150 35.01 4.99 -28.24
N ASP A 151 35.10 3.77 -28.76
CA ASP A 151 34.21 3.30 -29.83
C ASP A 151 32.80 3.09 -29.28
N TYR A 152 32.71 2.46 -28.11
CA TYR A 152 31.44 2.33 -27.39
C TYR A 152 30.83 3.69 -27.08
N ARG A 153 31.65 4.66 -26.63
CA ARG A 153 31.19 6.02 -26.34
C ARG A 153 30.56 6.69 -27.55
N LYS A 154 31.23 6.63 -28.72
CA LYS A 154 30.70 7.20 -29.96
C LYS A 154 29.43 6.49 -30.43
N GLN A 155 29.39 5.16 -30.35
CA GLN A 155 28.18 4.39 -30.67
C GLN A 155 27.01 4.75 -29.76
N LEU A 156 27.25 4.96 -28.46
CA LEU A 156 26.21 5.34 -27.52
C LEU A 156 25.68 6.76 -27.79
N VAL A 157 26.58 7.70 -28.11
CA VAL A 157 26.19 9.07 -28.53
C VAL A 157 25.30 8.99 -29.77
N GLN A 158 25.74 8.27 -30.81
CA GLN A 158 24.97 8.10 -32.03
C GLN A 158 23.60 7.46 -31.76
N THR A 159 23.56 6.41 -30.95
CA THR A 159 22.32 5.73 -30.57
C THR A 159 21.35 6.67 -29.85
N VAL A 160 21.84 7.52 -28.95
CA VAL A 160 20.99 8.47 -28.22
C VAL A 160 20.50 9.60 -29.13
N GLU A 161 21.29 10.02 -30.12
CA GLU A 161 20.93 11.08 -31.06
C GLU A 161 19.95 10.60 -32.14
N GLU A 162 20.14 9.40 -32.67
CA GLU A 162 19.38 8.86 -33.82
C GLU A 162 18.16 8.02 -33.41
N SER A 163 18.16 7.41 -32.23
CA SER A 163 17.08 6.50 -31.82
C SER A 163 15.79 7.25 -31.48
N ILE A 164 14.69 6.74 -32.04
CA ILE A 164 13.31 7.17 -31.75
C ILE A 164 13.03 7.09 -30.24
N VAL A 165 13.61 6.10 -29.56
CA VAL A 165 13.41 5.82 -28.14
C VAL A 165 13.92 6.95 -27.23
N TYR A 166 14.97 7.66 -27.65
CA TYR A 166 15.59 8.73 -26.86
C TYR A 166 15.24 10.14 -27.37
N LYS A 167 14.41 10.25 -28.41
CA LYS A 167 14.09 11.51 -29.09
C LYS A 167 13.46 12.56 -28.18
N GLU A 168 12.68 12.14 -27.19
CA GLU A 168 11.96 13.06 -26.29
C GLU A 168 12.78 13.54 -25.09
N SER A 169 13.62 12.70 -24.48
CA SER A 169 14.30 13.05 -23.22
C SER A 169 15.84 13.07 -23.31
N LYS A 170 16.43 12.42 -24.32
CA LYS A 170 17.88 12.22 -24.51
C LYS A 170 18.61 11.81 -23.22
N LYS A 171 17.96 11.02 -22.35
CA LYS A 171 18.52 10.56 -21.07
C LYS A 171 18.50 9.04 -21.00
N VAL A 172 19.68 8.44 -20.95
CA VAL A 172 19.83 6.98 -20.72
C VAL A 172 19.22 6.54 -19.38
N ALA A 173 19.20 7.45 -18.39
CA ALA A 173 18.65 7.22 -17.06
C ALA A 173 17.11 7.15 -16.97
N GLN A 174 16.37 7.56 -18.01
CA GLN A 174 14.91 7.75 -17.92
C GLN A 174 14.19 6.49 -17.46
N TYR A 175 14.66 5.32 -17.88
CA TYR A 175 14.09 4.04 -17.47
C TYR A 175 14.29 3.73 -16.00
N ALA A 176 15.33 4.26 -15.34
CA ALA A 176 15.49 4.14 -13.89
C ALA A 176 14.39 4.94 -13.19
N ASP A 177 14.18 6.19 -13.58
CA ASP A 177 13.18 7.09 -12.99
C ASP A 177 11.77 6.53 -13.20
N LEU A 178 11.44 6.12 -14.43
CA LEU A 178 10.17 5.48 -14.77
C LEU A 178 9.95 4.21 -13.96
N LEU A 179 10.99 3.38 -13.79
CA LEU A 179 10.88 2.15 -13.00
C LEU A 179 10.64 2.44 -11.51
N GLN A 180 11.30 3.45 -10.94
CA GLN A 180 11.05 3.81 -9.54
C GLN A 180 9.65 4.40 -9.36
N ASN A 181 9.21 5.27 -10.26
CA ASN A 181 7.86 5.82 -10.24
C ASN A 181 6.82 4.71 -10.36
N PHE A 182 6.99 3.78 -11.29
CA PHE A 182 6.12 2.61 -11.43
C PHE A 182 6.08 1.78 -10.13
N ARG A 183 7.23 1.52 -9.51
CA ARG A 183 7.30 0.80 -8.23
C ARG A 183 6.59 1.54 -7.10
N MET A 184 6.74 2.87 -7.04
CA MET A 184 6.05 3.70 -6.07
C MET A 184 4.54 3.66 -6.28
N GLU A 185 4.06 3.83 -7.51
CA GLU A 185 2.62 3.76 -7.84
C GLU A 185 2.02 2.39 -7.49
N GLN A 186 2.68 1.29 -7.88
CA GLN A 186 2.23 -0.06 -7.56
C GLN A 186 2.20 -0.31 -6.05
N SER A 187 3.23 0.17 -5.34
CA SER A 187 3.28 0.04 -3.89
C SER A 187 2.19 0.87 -3.22
N ASN A 188 1.93 2.10 -3.69
CA ASN A 188 0.89 2.97 -3.15
C ASN A 188 -0.50 2.35 -3.31
N ARG A 189 -0.82 1.83 -4.51
CA ARG A 189 -2.09 1.12 -4.75
C ARG A 189 -2.28 -0.05 -3.79
N LYS A 190 -1.21 -0.81 -3.50
CA LYS A 190 -1.26 -1.94 -2.58
C LYS A 190 -1.36 -1.52 -1.12
N ILE A 191 -0.72 -0.41 -0.74
CA ILE A 191 -0.87 0.23 0.57
C ILE A 191 -2.33 0.64 0.78
N ASP A 192 -2.91 1.40 -0.17
CA ASP A 192 -4.30 1.87 -0.09
C ASP A 192 -5.30 0.69 0.00
N GLU A 193 -5.08 -0.38 -0.77
CA GLU A 193 -5.89 -1.59 -0.73
C GLU A 193 -5.84 -2.27 0.64
N LEU A 194 -4.66 -2.39 1.24
CA LEU A 194 -4.47 -3.03 2.54
C LEU A 194 -4.99 -2.17 3.69
N GLU A 195 -4.82 -0.85 3.63
CA GLU A 195 -5.36 0.08 4.63
C GLU A 195 -6.88 0.04 4.67
N ARG A 196 -7.55 -0.02 3.51
CA ARG A 196 -9.00 -0.23 3.43
C ARG A 196 -9.43 -1.56 4.05
N LYS A 197 -8.74 -2.66 3.73
CA LYS A 197 -9.04 -3.98 4.31
C LYS A 197 -8.87 -4.02 5.81
N ILE A 198 -7.83 -3.36 6.35
CA ILE A 198 -7.61 -3.28 7.80
C ILE A 198 -8.72 -2.45 8.46
N ALA A 199 -9.09 -1.31 7.87
CA ALA A 199 -10.19 -0.48 8.37
C ALA A 199 -11.54 -1.23 8.36
N ASP A 200 -11.81 -2.01 7.32
CA ASP A 200 -13.00 -2.87 7.24
C ASP A 200 -12.99 -3.93 8.36
N LEU A 201 -11.85 -4.57 8.62
CA LEU A 201 -11.70 -5.53 9.72
C LEU A 201 -11.87 -4.86 11.09
N ASP A 202 -11.39 -3.63 11.27
CA ASP A 202 -11.56 -2.88 12.51
C ASP A 202 -13.04 -2.55 12.78
N ALA A 203 -13.78 -2.19 11.73
CA ALA A 203 -15.22 -1.98 11.83
C ALA A 203 -15.95 -3.29 12.17
N ASP A 204 -15.57 -4.41 11.53
CA ASP A 204 -16.12 -5.73 11.82
C ASP A 204 -15.86 -6.13 13.29
N ILE A 205 -14.60 -6.02 13.77
CA ILE A 205 -14.22 -6.34 15.15
C ILE A 205 -15.00 -5.47 16.15
N THR A 206 -15.10 -4.16 15.89
CA THR A 206 -15.86 -3.23 16.74
C THR A 206 -17.33 -3.63 16.80
N ALA A 207 -17.94 -3.96 15.67
CA ALA A 207 -19.32 -4.44 15.63
C ALA A 207 -19.50 -5.74 16.42
N MET A 208 -18.60 -6.72 16.26
CA MET A 208 -18.66 -7.99 17.01
C MET A 208 -18.49 -7.79 18.52
N HIS A 209 -17.65 -6.85 18.95
CA HIS A 209 -17.52 -6.49 20.36
C HIS A 209 -18.78 -5.87 20.94
N GLU A 210 -19.44 -4.97 20.20
CA GLU A 210 -20.72 -4.38 20.62
C GLU A 210 -21.83 -5.45 20.66
N LEU A 211 -21.90 -6.34 19.67
CA LEU A 211 -22.81 -7.49 19.70
C LEU A 211 -22.51 -8.43 20.87
N SER A 212 -21.24 -8.59 21.26
CA SER A 212 -20.83 -9.46 22.37
C SER A 212 -21.24 -8.92 23.73
N LYS A 213 -21.33 -7.59 23.87
CA LYS A 213 -21.92 -6.93 25.06
C LYS A 213 -23.45 -7.13 25.12
N TRP A 214 -24.09 -7.29 23.97
CA TRP A 214 -25.54 -7.50 23.84
C TRP A 214 -25.94 -8.98 23.95
N ALA A 215 -25.09 -9.89 23.48
CA ALA A 215 -25.30 -11.33 23.56
C ALA A 215 -25.47 -11.75 25.02
N SER A 216 -26.62 -12.35 25.31
CA SER A 216 -26.82 -13.05 26.58
C SER A 216 -25.87 -14.24 26.71
N PHE A 217 -25.55 -14.60 27.96
CA PHE A 217 -24.77 -15.79 28.32
C PHE A 217 -25.15 -17.04 27.52
#